data_AF-A0A7W0KRK9-F1
#
_entry.id   AF-A0A7W0KRK9-F1
#
_cell.length_a   1.000
_cell.length_b   1.000
_cell.length_c   1.000
_cell.angle_alpha   90.00
_cell.angle_beta   90.00
_cell.angle_gamma   90.00
#
_symmetry.space_group_name_H-M   'P 1'
#
loop_
_entity.id
_entity.type
_entity.pdbx_description
1 polymer ?
#
loop_
_entity_poly.entity_id
_entity_poly.type
_entity_poly.pdbx_seq_one_letter_code
_entity_poly.pdbx_strand_id
1 'polypeptide(L)'
;MKARPQATVERVDVAAYRVPTEAPESDGSLTWEATTIVVVEVTGGGMRGLGYSYTDAGAASVVAGTLAPVVVGLDALATGAAWIAMVRSNLQPGSPRGGGVA
;
A
#
# COMPACT_ATOMS: atom_id res chain seq x y z
N MET A 1 8.20 32.64 4.55
CA MET A 1 8.12 31.16 4.65
C MET A 1 8.73 30.58 3.39
N LYS A 2 9.77 29.75 3.47
CA LYS A 2 10.32 29.05 2.30
C LYS A 2 9.37 27.91 1.91
N ALA A 3 9.06 27.76 0.63
CA ALA A 3 8.33 26.60 0.13
C ALA A 3 9.11 25.33 0.50
N ARG A 4 8.43 24.34 1.08
CA ARG A 4 9.01 23.02 1.34
C ARG A 4 9.31 22.37 -0.01
N PRO A 5 10.49 21.77 -0.22
CA PRO A 5 10.74 20.95 -1.40
C PRO A 5 9.63 19.89 -1.50
N GLN A 6 8.90 19.87 -2.61
CA GLN A 6 7.84 18.90 -2.82
C GLN A 6 8.49 17.57 -3.18
N ALA A 7 8.36 16.58 -2.29
CA ALA A 7 8.85 15.23 -2.55
C ALA A 7 7.77 14.47 -3.34
N THR A 8 7.59 14.82 -4.61
CA THR A 8 6.58 14.19 -5.45
C THR A 8 6.84 12.69 -5.57
N VAL A 9 5.82 11.86 -5.40
CA VAL A 9 5.89 10.42 -5.69
C VAL A 9 6.04 10.23 -7.20
N GLU A 10 7.15 9.65 -7.60
CA GLU A 10 7.54 9.44 -9.00
C GLU A 10 7.20 8.02 -9.47
N ARG A 11 7.41 7.02 -8.60
CA ARG A 11 7.20 5.61 -8.93
C ARG A 11 6.78 4.81 -7.71
N VAL A 12 5.92 3.83 -7.94
CA VAL A 12 5.55 2.79 -6.98
C VAL A 12 5.84 1.43 -7.60
N ASP A 13 6.74 0.68 -6.99
CA ASP A 13 7.08 -0.69 -7.37
C ASP A 13 6.49 -1.65 -6.33
N VAL A 14 5.94 -2.79 -6.76
CA VAL A 14 5.36 -3.79 -5.86
C VAL A 14 5.77 -5.20 -6.25
N ALA A 15 6.11 -6.01 -5.26
CA ALA A 15 6.45 -7.42 -5.42
C ALA A 15 5.84 -8.27 -4.31
N ALA A 16 5.43 -9.49 -4.65
CA ALA A 16 4.96 -10.48 -3.69
C ALA A 16 6.00 -11.59 -3.53
N TYR A 17 6.28 -11.96 -2.29
CA TYR A 17 7.21 -13.05 -1.95
C TYR A 17 6.49 -14.06 -1.07
N ARG A 18 6.66 -15.35 -1.38
CA ARG A 18 6.18 -16.45 -0.55
C ARG A 18 7.37 -17.10 0.12
N VAL A 19 7.40 -17.04 1.46
CA VAL A 19 8.47 -17.60 2.29
C VAL A 19 7.94 -18.85 2.98
N PRO A 20 8.45 -20.06 2.65
CA PRO A 20 8.05 -21.29 3.31
C PRO A 20 8.33 -21.25 4.81
N THR A 21 7.48 -21.89 5.61
CA THR A 21 7.77 -22.18 7.02
C THR A 21 8.61 -23.46 7.10
N GLU A 22 9.39 -23.61 8.18
CA GLU A 22 10.20 -24.81 8.41
C GLU A 22 9.34 -26.08 8.62
N ALA A 23 8.14 -25.90 9.16
CA ALA A 23 7.11 -26.93 9.32
C ALA A 23 5.72 -26.29 9.23
N PRO A 24 4.64 -27.06 9.02
CA PRO A 24 3.28 -26.52 9.06
C PRO A 24 2.97 -25.82 10.39
N GLU A 25 2.53 -24.58 10.31
CA GLU A 25 2.12 -23.74 11.45
C GLU A 25 0.59 -23.65 11.51
N SER A 26 0.04 -23.37 12.69
CA SER A 26 -1.41 -23.25 12.89
C SER A 26 -1.73 -22.31 14.04
N ASP A 27 -2.81 -21.52 13.89
CA ASP A 27 -3.41 -20.72 14.97
C ASP A 27 -4.58 -21.44 15.67
N GLY A 28 -4.82 -22.70 15.31
CA GLY A 28 -5.95 -23.50 15.78
C GLY A 28 -7.20 -23.43 14.89
N SER A 29 -7.27 -22.48 13.95
CA SER A 29 -8.36 -22.35 12.98
C SER A 29 -7.92 -22.56 11.54
N LEU A 30 -6.69 -22.16 11.23
CA LEU A 30 -6.05 -22.31 9.93
C LEU A 30 -4.68 -22.94 10.10
N THR A 31 -4.27 -23.72 9.11
CA THR A 31 -2.90 -24.25 8.99
C THR A 31 -2.28 -23.68 7.72
N TRP A 32 -1.01 -23.31 7.78
CA TRP A 32 -0.26 -22.78 6.65
C TRP A 32 1.17 -23.32 6.62
N GLU A 33 1.75 -23.31 5.42
CA GLU A 33 3.11 -23.79 5.16
C GLU A 33 4.03 -22.67 4.63
N ALA A 34 3.50 -21.46 4.52
CA ALA A 34 4.25 -20.30 4.06
C ALA A 34 3.58 -19.00 4.48
N THR A 35 4.41 -17.98 4.68
CA THR A 35 3.98 -16.60 4.82
C THR A 35 4.16 -15.88 3.49
N THR A 36 3.12 -15.21 3.01
CA THR A 36 3.23 -14.32 1.85
C THR A 36 3.36 -12.88 2.33
N ILE A 37 4.35 -12.18 1.80
CA ILE A 37 4.63 -10.78 2.06
C ILE A 37 4.55 -10.01 0.75
N VAL A 38 3.80 -8.91 0.75
CA VAL A 38 3.78 -7.95 -0.36
C VAL A 38 4.61 -6.74 0.06
N VAL A 39 5.65 -6.46 -0.70
CA VAL A 39 6.59 -5.36 -0.49
C VAL A 39 6.30 -4.29 -1.52
N VAL A 40 6.18 -3.04 -1.07
CA VAL A 40 5.97 -1.86 -1.89
C VAL A 40 7.12 -0.90 -1.67
N GLU A 41 7.69 -0.42 -2.75
CA GLU A 41 8.73 0.60 -2.73
C GLU A 41 8.26 1.85 -3.44
N VAL A 42 8.41 3.01 -2.79
CA VAL A 42 7.94 4.30 -3.30
C VAL A 42 9.15 5.19 -3.52
N THR A 43 9.31 5.68 -4.75
CA THR A 43 10.38 6.62 -5.12
C THR A 43 9.80 8.03 -5.20
N GLY A 44 10.45 9.01 -4.58
CA GLY A 44 10.07 10.41 -4.66
C GLY A 44 11.04 11.34 -3.94
N GLY A 45 11.27 12.53 -4.49
CA GLY A 45 12.19 13.52 -3.90
C GLY A 45 13.64 13.02 -3.82
N GLY A 46 14.05 12.18 -4.79
CA GLY A 46 15.39 11.57 -4.83
C GLY A 46 15.63 10.45 -3.83
N MET A 47 14.60 10.03 -3.08
CA MET A 47 14.69 8.95 -2.09
C MET A 47 13.76 7.79 -2.46
N ARG A 48 14.07 6.60 -1.93
CA ARG A 48 13.21 5.41 -2.02
C ARG A 48 12.84 4.94 -0.61
N GLY A 49 11.55 4.83 -0.34
CA GLY A 49 11.01 4.25 0.89
C GLY A 49 10.47 2.85 0.64
N LEU A 50 10.43 2.02 1.69
CA LEU A 50 9.93 0.64 1.65
C LEU A 50 8.82 0.46 2.69
N GLY A 51 7.72 -0.19 2.27
CA GLY A 51 6.65 -0.65 3.14
C GLY A 51 6.25 -2.07 2.77
N TYR A 52 5.63 -2.80 3.68
CA TYR A 52 5.21 -4.18 3.43
C TYR A 52 3.97 -4.56 4.24
N SER A 53 3.31 -5.64 3.82
CA SER A 53 2.23 -6.28 4.58
C SER A 53 2.26 -7.80 4.38
N TYR A 54 1.84 -8.54 5.40
CA TYR A 54 1.61 -9.99 5.29
C TYR A 54 0.21 -10.21 4.74
N THR A 55 0.13 -10.59 3.47
CA THR A 55 -1.13 -10.74 2.75
C THR A 55 -0.93 -11.59 1.50
N ASP A 56 -2.03 -11.97 0.87
CA ASP A 56 -2.02 -12.71 -0.39
C ASP A 56 -1.34 -11.92 -1.53
N ALA A 57 -0.73 -12.65 -2.47
CA ALA A 57 -0.07 -12.09 -3.63
C ALA A 57 -1.01 -11.25 -4.52
N GLY A 58 -2.32 -11.53 -4.50
CA GLY A 58 -3.33 -10.74 -5.20
C GLY A 58 -3.37 -9.27 -4.77
N ALA A 59 -2.93 -8.93 -3.55
CA ALA A 59 -2.83 -7.54 -3.12
C ALA A 59 -1.84 -6.72 -3.97
N ALA A 60 -0.81 -7.36 -4.56
CA ALA A 60 0.12 -6.69 -5.46
C ALA A 60 -0.58 -6.10 -6.69
N SER A 61 -1.59 -6.81 -7.22
CA SER A 61 -2.40 -6.35 -8.35
C SER A 61 -3.26 -5.14 -7.98
N VAL A 62 -3.81 -5.10 -6.76
CA VAL A 62 -4.56 -3.94 -6.25
C VAL A 62 -3.64 -2.74 -6.08
N VAL A 63 -2.44 -2.95 -5.54
CA VAL A 63 -1.44 -1.88 -5.41
C VAL A 63 -1.08 -1.33 -6.79
N ALA A 64 -0.69 -2.17 -7.74
CA ALA A 64 -0.26 -1.73 -9.06
C ALA A 64 -1.40 -1.11 -9.89
N GLY A 65 -2.58 -1.70 -9.87
CA GLY A 65 -3.69 -1.33 -10.75
C GLY A 65 -4.60 -0.23 -10.20
N THR A 66 -4.76 -0.13 -8.87
CA THR A 66 -5.74 0.79 -8.26
C THR A 66 -5.08 1.86 -7.40
N LEU A 67 -4.11 1.50 -6.56
CA LEU A 67 -3.56 2.42 -5.58
C LEU A 67 -2.42 3.28 -6.14
N ALA A 68 -1.48 2.66 -6.87
CA ALA A 68 -0.32 3.34 -7.45
C ALA A 68 -0.72 4.54 -8.33
N PRO A 69 -1.72 4.45 -9.25
CA PRO A 69 -2.12 5.59 -10.07
C PRO A 69 -2.66 6.78 -9.27
N VAL A 70 -3.18 6.55 -8.05
CA VAL A 70 -3.77 7.58 -7.19
C VAL A 70 -2.70 8.31 -6.37
N VAL A 71 -1.61 7.62 -6.03
CA VAL A 71 -0.53 8.19 -5.20
C VAL A 71 0.61 8.81 -6.00
N VAL A 72 0.84 8.35 -7.24
CA VAL A 72 1.82 8.99 -8.13
C VAL A 72 1.43 10.45 -8.38
N GLY A 73 2.39 11.36 -8.24
CA GLY A 73 2.16 12.80 -8.34
C GLY A 73 1.76 13.49 -7.02
N LEU A 74 1.44 12.73 -5.96
CA LEU A 74 1.20 13.32 -4.63
C LEU A 74 2.50 13.67 -3.92
N ASP A 75 2.43 14.55 -2.91
CA ASP A 75 3.55 14.81 -2.00
C ASP A 75 3.76 13.58 -1.09
N ALA A 76 4.93 12.94 -1.18
CA ALA A 76 5.31 11.78 -0.39
C ALA A 76 5.32 12.07 1.12
N LEU A 77 5.43 13.34 1.52
CA LEU A 77 5.33 13.76 2.92
C LEU A 77 3.88 14.00 3.38
N ALA A 78 2.91 13.98 2.47
CA ALA A 78 1.48 14.13 2.77
C ALA A 78 0.80 12.76 2.91
N THR A 79 1.36 11.86 3.71
CA THR A 79 0.93 10.46 3.85
C THR A 79 -0.55 10.30 4.21
N GLY A 80 -1.10 11.16 5.07
CA GLY A 80 -2.53 11.14 5.41
C GLY A 80 -3.45 11.49 4.23
N ALA A 81 -3.03 12.43 3.37
CA ALA A 81 -3.78 12.76 2.16
C ALA A 81 -3.72 11.63 1.13
N ALA A 82 -2.54 11.02 0.95
CA ALA A 82 -2.37 9.85 0.10
C ALA A 82 -3.23 8.66 0.57
N TRP A 83 -3.30 8.43 1.89
CA TRP A 83 -4.17 7.40 2.47
C TRP A 83 -5.65 7.64 2.16
N ILE A 84 -6.15 8.87 2.36
CA ILE A 84 -7.55 9.21 2.07
C ILE A 84 -7.85 9.03 0.58
N ALA A 85 -6.93 9.42 -0.30
CA ALA A 85 -7.08 9.24 -1.75
C ALA A 85 -7.20 7.76 -2.13
N MET A 86 -6.33 6.90 -1.60
CA MET A 86 -6.38 5.44 -1.79
C MET A 86 -7.66 4.79 -1.24
N VAL A 87 -8.12 5.22 -0.06
CA VAL A 87 -9.39 4.72 0.49
C VAL A 87 -10.55 5.08 -0.43
N ARG A 88 -10.58 6.32 -0.95
CA ARG A 88 -11.63 6.78 -1.86
C ARG A 88 -11.63 6.03 -3.19
N SER A 89 -10.48 5.69 -3.75
CA SER A 89 -10.41 4.92 -5.00
C SER A 89 -10.91 3.48 -4.84
N ASN A 90 -10.83 2.93 -3.64
CA ASN A 90 -11.26 1.56 -3.35
C ASN A 90 -12.73 1.46 -2.90
N LEU A 91 -13.42 2.58 -2.73
CA LEU A 91 -14.82 2.59 -2.34
C LEU A 91 -15.72 2.48 -3.57
N GLN A 92 -16.71 1.60 -3.50
CA GLN A 92 -17.84 1.63 -4.42
C GLN A 92 -18.62 2.96 -4.21
N PRO A 93 -19.12 3.60 -5.29
CA PRO A 93 -20.02 4.73 -5.15
C PRO A 93 -21.21 4.40 -4.24
N GLY A 94 -21.39 5.15 -3.15
CA GLY A 94 -22.50 4.98 -2.19
C GLY A 94 -22.20 4.13 -0.95
N SER A 95 -20.98 3.67 -0.74
CA SER A 95 -20.58 2.96 0.49
C SER A 95 -20.76 3.84 1.76
N PRO A 96 -21.44 3.34 2.84
CA PRO A 96 -21.70 4.12 4.06
C PRO A 96 -20.46 4.46 4.90
N ARG A 97 -19.27 3.95 4.53
CA ARG A 97 -18.03 4.18 5.29
C ARG A 97 -17.40 5.56 5.04
N GLY A 98 -17.97 6.36 4.15
CA GLY A 98 -17.63 7.78 3.96
C GLY A 98 -18.22 8.67 5.06
N GLY A 99 -17.98 8.36 6.32
CA GLY A 99 -18.36 9.22 7.45
C GLY A 99 -17.41 10.41 7.53
N GLY A 100 -17.68 11.46 6.76
CA GLY A 100 -17.12 12.78 7.03
C GLY A 100 -17.75 13.30 8.31
N VAL A 101 -16.95 13.46 9.37
CA VAL A 101 -17.28 14.38 10.44
C VAL A 101 -17.17 15.80 9.86
N ALA A 102 -18.28 16.53 9.94
CA ALA A 102 -18.36 17.95 9.65
C ALA A 102 -17.55 18.77 10.65
#